data_AF-A0A6G0Z638-F1
#
_entry.id   AF-A0A6G0Z638-F1
#
_cell.length_a   1.000
_cell.length_b   1.000
_cell.length_c   1.000
_cell.angle_alpha   90.00
_cell.angle_beta   90.00
_cell.angle_gamma   90.00
#
_symmetry.space_group_name_H-M   'P 1'
#
loop_
_entity.id
_entity.type
_entity.pdbx_description
1 polymer ?
#
loop_
_entity_poly.entity_id
_entity_poly.type
_entity_poly.pdbx_seq_one_letter_code
_entity_poly.pdbx_strand_id
1 'polypeptide(L)'
;MDEELTNECNSAKVVTENKEKIEILLKATGNAPILKTKKWMVEKEKTVASINDFLRKLLKLEPSDSLFLYVNQAFAPSPDQTMKNLYDCYNTDGRLVLHYCKTQAWG
;
A
#
# COMPACT_ATOMS: atom_id res chain seq x y z
N MET A 1 -8.35 -28.78 -11.98
CA MET A 1 -9.33 -27.80 -11.48
C MET A 1 -9.27 -28.01 -9.98
N ASP A 2 -8.38 -27.36 -9.25
CA ASP A 2 -8.09 -25.93 -9.25
C ASP A 2 -6.61 -25.59 -9.44
N GLU A 3 -6.36 -24.43 -10.04
CA GLU A 3 -5.06 -23.87 -10.44
C GLU A 3 -4.09 -23.69 -9.25
N GLU A 4 -2.88 -24.22 -9.41
CA GLU A 4 -1.70 -23.69 -8.73
C GLU A 4 -1.45 -22.24 -9.19
N LEU A 5 -1.48 -21.29 -8.26
CA LEU A 5 -0.68 -20.07 -8.38
C LEU A 5 0.46 -20.14 -7.37
N THR A 6 1.54 -20.80 -7.79
CA THR A 6 2.89 -20.54 -7.32
C THR A 6 3.22 -19.06 -7.56
N ASN A 7 3.16 -18.25 -6.51
CA ASN A 7 3.74 -16.90 -6.51
C ASN A 7 5.03 -16.91 -5.70
N GLU A 8 6.02 -17.65 -6.21
CA GLU A 8 7.42 -17.49 -5.81
C GLU A 8 8.16 -16.85 -6.97
N CYS A 9 8.50 -15.57 -6.82
CA CYS A 9 9.48 -14.90 -7.68
C CYS A 9 10.24 -13.83 -6.88
N ASN A 10 11.37 -14.28 -6.33
CA ASN A 10 12.69 -13.67 -6.42
C ASN A 10 12.78 -12.14 -6.57
N SER A 11 13.28 -11.51 -5.50
CA SER A 11 14.39 -10.57 -5.67
C SER A 11 15.18 -10.47 -4.36
N ALA A 12 16.17 -11.35 -4.21
CA ALA A 12 17.40 -10.99 -3.52
C ALA A 12 18.14 -9.96 -4.39
N LYS A 13 17.57 -8.75 -4.49
CA LYS A 13 18.23 -7.62 -5.12
C LYS A 13 19.09 -6.97 -4.05
N VAL A 14 20.40 -7.16 -4.18
CA VAL A 14 21.41 -6.28 -3.62
C VAL A 14 21.03 -4.85 -4.02
N VAL A 15 20.49 -4.08 -3.09
CA VAL A 15 20.34 -2.64 -3.24
C VAL A 15 20.82 -2.02 -1.96
N THR A 16 21.94 -1.32 -2.11
CA THR A 16 22.45 -0.26 -1.24
C THR A 16 21.37 0.24 -0.30
N GLU A 17 21.69 0.16 0.98
CA GLU A 17 20.94 0.62 2.12
C GLU A 17 20.39 2.04 1.93
N ASN A 18 19.33 2.19 1.13
CA ASN A 18 18.49 3.35 1.10
C ASN A 18 17.63 3.25 2.37
N LYS A 19 18.27 3.51 3.52
CA LYS A 19 17.71 3.70 4.89
C LYS A 19 16.54 4.70 4.95
N GLU A 20 16.13 5.21 3.81
CA GLU A 20 15.14 6.24 3.59
C GLU A 20 13.90 5.72 2.87
N LYS A 21 13.93 4.51 2.30
CA LYS A 21 12.77 3.93 1.62
C LYS A 21 12.28 2.69 2.34
N ILE A 22 10.97 2.53 2.38
CA ILE A 22 10.28 1.36 2.90
C ILE A 22 9.55 0.64 1.78
N GLU A 23 9.42 -0.67 1.94
CA GLU A 23 8.62 -1.48 1.05
C GLU A 23 7.16 -1.47 1.50
N ILE A 24 6.27 -1.08 0.60
CA ILE A 24 4.81 -1.13 0.81
C ILE A 24 4.16 -2.05 -0.21
N LEU A 25 3.11 -2.74 0.22
CA LEU A 25 2.30 -3.62 -0.60
C LEU A 25 0.87 -3.08 -0.66
N LEU A 26 0.49 -2.55 -1.82
CA LEU A 26 -0.83 -2.01 -2.11
C LEU A 26 -1.75 -3.10 -2.66
N LYS A 27 -2.84 -3.38 -1.95
CA LYS A 27 -3.85 -4.37 -2.33
C LYS A 27 -5.21 -3.71 -2.55
N ALA A 28 -5.80 -3.93 -3.73
CA ALA A 28 -7.19 -3.59 -3.96
C ALA A 28 -8.11 -4.41 -3.05
N THR A 29 -9.12 -3.77 -2.48
CA THR A 29 -10.20 -4.42 -1.75
C THR A 29 -11.55 -4.02 -2.35
N GLY A 30 -12.48 -4.98 -2.40
CA GLY A 30 -13.84 -4.75 -2.87
C GLY A 30 -13.85 -4.40 -4.35
N ASN A 31 -14.55 -3.32 -4.71
CA ASN A 31 -14.74 -2.89 -6.09
C ASN A 31 -13.63 -1.96 -6.62
N ALA A 32 -12.50 -1.83 -5.93
CA ALA A 32 -11.41 -0.98 -6.39
C ALA A 32 -10.58 -1.65 -7.51
N PRO A 33 -10.08 -0.88 -8.51
CA PRO A 33 -9.27 -1.46 -9.58
C PRO A 33 -7.97 -2.07 -9.07
N ILE A 34 -7.63 -3.28 -9.52
CA ILE A 34 -6.40 -3.99 -9.12
C ILE A 34 -5.19 -3.38 -9.84
N LEU A 35 -4.21 -2.91 -9.08
CA LEU A 35 -2.92 -2.47 -9.63
C LEU A 35 -2.12 -3.66 -10.17
N LYS A 36 -1.52 -3.46 -11.35
CA LYS A 36 -0.58 -4.43 -11.95
C LYS A 36 0.67 -4.61 -11.07
N THR A 37 1.18 -3.51 -10.53
CA THR A 37 2.31 -3.50 -9.60
C THR A 37 1.78 -3.22 -8.20
N LYS A 38 1.83 -4.23 -7.33
CA LYS A 38 1.36 -4.12 -5.93
C LYS A 38 2.46 -3.69 -4.97
N LYS A 39 3.72 -4.04 -5.27
CA LYS A 39 4.89 -3.75 -4.44
C LYS A 39 5.53 -2.44 -4.88
N TRP A 40 5.65 -1.51 -3.94
CA TRP A 40 6.21 -0.18 -4.17
C TRP A 40 7.26 0.16 -3.12
N MET A 41 8.29 0.90 -3.53
CA MET A 41 9.27 1.48 -2.62
C MET A 41 8.92 2.95 -2.44
N VAL A 42 8.58 3.35 -1.22
CA VAL A 42 8.22 4.74 -0.89
C VAL A 42 9.17 5.31 0.14
N GLU A 43 9.39 6.61 0.09
CA GLU A 43 10.21 7.30 1.08
C GLU A 43 9.51 7.29 2.45
N LYS A 44 10.29 7.05 3.50
CA LYS A 44 9.83 6.95 4.90
C LYS A 44 9.20 8.26 5.40
N GLU A 45 9.64 9.39 4.85
CA GLU A 45 9.17 10.74 5.21
C GLU A 45 7.84 11.10 4.54
N LYS A 46 7.39 10.32 3.54
CA LYS A 46 6.08 10.54 2.92
C LYS A 46 4.98 10.27 3.94
N THR A 47 3.90 11.02 3.80
CA THR A 47 2.71 10.87 4.62
C THR A 47 1.67 9.97 3.95
N VAL A 48 0.71 9.44 4.72
CA VAL A 48 -0.44 8.71 4.19
C VAL A 48 -1.20 9.55 3.17
N ALA A 49 -1.38 10.85 3.42
CA ALA A 49 -2.01 11.76 2.46
C ALA A 49 -1.32 11.72 1.09
N SER A 50 0.01 11.81 1.08
CA SER A 50 0.81 11.74 -0.15
C SER A 50 0.61 10.42 -0.90
N ILE A 51 0.51 9.30 -0.17
CA ILE A 51 0.24 7.97 -0.75
C ILE A 51 -1.20 7.90 -1.28
N ASN A 52 -2.19 8.46 -0.58
CA ASN A 52 -3.57 8.53 -1.03
C ASN A 52 -3.68 9.30 -2.35
N ASP A 53 -3.10 10.49 -2.42
CA ASP A 53 -3.06 11.31 -3.64
C ASP A 53 -2.35 10.61 -4.80
N PHE A 54 -1.23 9.94 -4.51
CA PHE A 54 -0.52 9.14 -5.50
C PHE A 54 -1.42 8.03 -6.06
N LEU A 55 -2.12 7.32 -5.18
CA LEU A 55 -2.99 6.22 -5.57
C LEU A 55 -4.21 6.71 -6.37
N ARG A 56 -4.79 7.86 -6.00
CA ARG A 56 -5.86 8.52 -6.78
C ARG A 56 -5.41 8.82 -8.21
N LYS A 57 -4.22 9.40 -8.37
CA LYS A 57 -3.63 9.69 -9.69
C LYS A 57 -3.34 8.41 -10.47
N LEU A 58 -2.79 7.40 -9.81
CA LEU A 58 -2.43 6.11 -10.41
C LEU A 58 -3.66 5.34 -10.91
N LEU A 59 -4.74 5.35 -10.13
CA LEU A 59 -6.03 4.73 -10.44
C LEU A 59 -6.91 5.60 -11.35
N LYS A 60 -6.47 6.82 -11.68
CA LYS A 60 -7.24 7.83 -12.45
C LYS A 60 -8.64 8.07 -11.86
N LEU A 61 -8.70 8.19 -10.54
CA LEU A 61 -9.95 8.49 -9.84
C LEU A 61 -10.35 9.94 -10.03
N GLU A 62 -11.65 10.18 -10.14
CA GLU A 62 -12.19 11.53 -10.19
C GLU A 62 -12.14 12.18 -8.79
N PRO A 63 -12.13 13.53 -8.69
CA PRO A 63 -12.22 14.20 -7.39
C PRO A 63 -13.51 13.88 -6.63
N SER A 64 -14.56 13.43 -7.33
CA SER A 64 -15.82 12.93 -6.76
C SER A 64 -15.68 11.52 -6.17
N ASP A 65 -14.71 10.72 -6.60
CA ASP A 65 -14.47 9.38 -6.05
C ASP A 65 -13.87 9.47 -4.64
N SER A 66 -14.39 8.64 -3.74
CA SER A 66 -13.76 8.41 -2.44
C SER A 66 -12.70 7.32 -2.56
N LEU A 67 -11.59 7.48 -1.85
CA LEU A 67 -10.54 6.47 -1.73
C LEU A 67 -10.11 6.37 -0.28
N PHE A 68 -10.32 5.18 0.28
CA PHE A 68 -9.96 4.83 1.64
C PHE A 68 -8.73 3.93 1.63
N LEU A 69 -7.85 4.14 2.61
CA LEU A 69 -6.63 3.36 2.82
C LEU A 69 -6.69 2.74 4.21
N TYR A 70 -6.33 1.47 4.29
CA TYR A 70 -6.37 0.67 5.50
C TYR A 70 -5.05 -0.04 5.71
N VAL A 71 -4.56 -0.01 6.94
CA VAL A 71 -3.39 -0.79 7.37
C VAL A 71 -3.89 -2.14 7.88
N ASN A 72 -3.30 -3.23 7.41
CA ASN A 72 -3.58 -4.59 7.88
C ASN A 72 -5.07 -4.97 7.92
N GLN A 73 -5.89 -4.43 7.00
CA GLN A 73 -7.35 -4.71 6.93
C GLN A 73 -8.11 -4.39 8.21
N ALA A 74 -7.60 -3.49 9.05
CA ALA A 74 -8.18 -3.21 10.35
C ALA A 74 -8.63 -1.77 10.47
N PHE A 75 -7.73 -0.81 10.28
CA PHE A 75 -8.00 0.61 10.56
C PHE A 75 -7.45 1.53 9.47
N ALA A 76 -8.05 2.71 9.35
CA ALA A 76 -7.57 3.78 8.48
C ALA A 76 -6.58 4.68 9.24
N PRO A 77 -5.30 4.75 8.85
CA PRO A 77 -4.33 5.60 9.51
C PRO A 77 -4.62 7.09 9.24
N SER A 78 -4.17 7.97 10.15
CA SER A 78 -4.33 9.41 9.95
C SER A 78 -3.52 9.90 8.73
N PRO A 79 -4.06 10.83 7.93
CA PRO A 79 -3.38 11.35 6.74
C PRO A 79 -2.00 11.96 7.03
N ASP A 80 -1.81 12.49 8.25
CA ASP A 80 -0.57 13.11 8.71
C ASP A 80 0.50 12.10 9.16
N GLN A 81 0.13 10.83 9.34
CA GLN A 81 1.10 9.79 9.73
C GLN A 81 2.11 9.56 8.60
N THR A 82 3.38 9.45 8.98
CA THR A 82 4.46 9.11 8.06
C THR A 82 4.47 7.61 7.76
N MET A 83 4.93 7.28 6.57
CA MET A 83 5.16 5.91 6.12
C MET A 83 6.10 5.17 7.07
N LYS A 84 7.14 5.87 7.58
CA LYS A 84 8.03 5.34 8.61
C LYS A 84 7.28 4.85 9.84
N ASN A 85 6.43 5.70 10.44
CA ASN A 85 5.73 5.36 11.68
C ASN A 85 4.80 4.16 11.47
N LEU A 86 4.10 4.10 10.33
CA LEU A 86 3.24 2.96 10.01
C LEU A 86 4.04 1.69 9.78
N TYR A 87 5.16 1.77 9.09
CA TYR A 87 6.03 0.63 8.86
C TYR A 87 6.63 0.11 10.17
N ASP A 88 7.18 0.98 11.01
CA ASP A 88 7.80 0.58 12.29
C ASP A 88 6.79 -0.12 13.22
N CYS A 89 5.53 0.32 13.23
CA CYS A 89 4.48 -0.24 14.10
C CYS A 89 3.72 -1.43 13.49
N TYR A 90 3.53 -1.49 12.17
CA TYR A 90 2.56 -2.38 11.52
C TYR A 90 3.11 -3.16 10.33
N ASN A 91 4.42 -3.16 10.09
CA ASN A 91 5.00 -4.01 9.04
C ASN A 91 4.72 -5.51 9.29
N THR A 92 4.72 -6.27 8.21
CA THR A 92 4.58 -7.73 8.21
C THR A 92 5.65 -8.27 7.28
N ASP A 93 6.53 -9.14 7.77
CA ASP A 93 7.66 -9.69 6.98
C ASP A 93 8.55 -8.61 6.32
N GLY A 94 8.77 -7.47 6.98
CA GLY A 94 9.60 -6.39 6.44
C GLY A 94 8.93 -5.57 5.32
N ARG A 95 7.60 -5.57 5.25
CA ARG A 95 6.82 -4.78 4.29
C ARG A 95 5.52 -4.29 4.93
N LEU A 96 5.07 -3.09 4.58
CA LEU A 96 3.81 -2.55 5.09
C LEU A 96 2.67 -2.87 4.12
N VAL A 97 1.65 -3.59 4.58
CA VAL A 97 0.51 -3.96 3.72
C VAL A 97 -0.61 -2.92 3.86
N LEU A 98 -0.89 -2.24 2.77
CA LEU A 98 -1.94 -1.24 2.65
C LEU A 98 -3.05 -1.74 1.73
N HIS A 99 -4.28 -1.66 2.20
CA HIS A 99 -5.47 -2.01 1.45
C HIS A 99 -6.19 -0.75 1.03
N TYR A 100 -6.55 -0.64 -0.24
CA TYR A 100 -7.29 0.50 -0.76
C TYR A 100 -8.65 0.07 -1.31
N CYS A 101 -9.67 0.89 -1.06
CA CYS A 101 -11.03 0.66 -1.54
C CYS A 101 -11.77 1.98 -1.79
N LYS A 102 -12.74 1.93 -2.70
CA LYS A 102 -13.57 3.11 -3.04
C LYS A 102 -14.68 3.38 -2.02
N THR A 103 -15.12 2.33 -1.35
CA THR A 103 -16.14 2.36 -0.30
C THR A 103 -15.49 2.07 1.03
N GLN A 104 -16.06 2.59 2.12
CA GLN A 104 -15.63 2.20 3.46
C GLN A 104 -15.80 0.69 3.63
N ALA A 105 -14.73 0.00 4.04
CA ALA A 105 -14.70 -1.47 4.15
C ALA A 105 -14.46 -1.94 5.58
N TRP A 106 -13.66 -1.19 6.34
CA TRP A 106 -13.35 -1.44 7.74
C TRP A 106 -13.46 -0.14 8.56
N GLY A 107 -13.58 -0.27 9.88
CA GLY A 107 -13.78 0.84 10.81
C GLY A 107 -13.72 0.36 12.24
#